data_AF-A0A8S9H159-F1
#
_entry.id   AF-A0A8S9H159-F1
#
_cell.length_a   1.000
_cell.length_b   1.000
_cell.length_c   1.000
_cell.angle_alpha   90.00
_cell.angle_beta   90.00
_cell.angle_gamma   90.00
#
_symmetry.space_group_name_H-M   'P 1'
#
loop_
_entity.id
_entity.type
_entity.pdbx_description
1 polymer ?
#
loop_
_entity_poly.entity_id
_entity_poly.type
_entity_poly.pdbx_seq_one_letter_code
_entity_poly.pdbx_strand_id
1 'polypeptide(L)'
;MAFQSLEALDYGDALNKSVLFFEGQRSGKLPVNQRVLWRADSALSDGQPDNVNLIGGFYNAGDNVKFVWPMSFTTTLLSWAAIEYQNEISFANQLGYLRSSIKWATDFILRAHTSPTTLIYTGDGNSDHSCSERPEDMDTPRTLYKINSSSPGSEAAGEAAAALASAALVFKTVDSNYSSKLLSHAKSVSILLELV
;
A
#
# COMPACT_ATOMS: atom_id res chain seq x y z
N MET A 1 -44.00 27.53 -5.72
CA MET A 1 -43.00 26.78 -4.93
C MET A 1 -42.43 25.71 -5.85
N ALA A 2 -41.18 25.86 -6.28
CA ALA A 2 -40.49 24.84 -7.06
C ALA A 2 -39.88 23.84 -6.06
N PHE A 3 -40.19 22.56 -6.22
CA PHE A 3 -39.48 21.50 -5.53
C PHE A 3 -38.06 21.43 -6.11
N GLN A 4 -37.06 21.77 -5.29
CA GLN A 4 -35.68 21.40 -5.58
C GLN A 4 -35.59 19.87 -5.51
N SER A 5 -35.25 19.24 -6.64
CA SER A 5 -34.79 17.85 -6.62
C SER A 5 -33.52 17.77 -5.78
N LEU A 6 -33.41 16.78 -4.89
CA LEU A 6 -32.10 16.37 -4.37
C LEU A 6 -31.20 16.11 -5.58
N GLU A 7 -30.07 16.81 -5.69
CA GLU A 7 -29.01 16.37 -6.60
C GLU A 7 -28.63 14.94 -6.20
N ALA A 8 -28.79 14.00 -7.13
CA ALA A 8 -28.33 12.64 -6.92
C ALA A 8 -26.80 12.69 -6.73
N LEU A 9 -26.30 12.10 -5.66
CA LEU A 9 -24.86 12.05 -5.39
C LEU A 9 -24.14 11.32 -6.54
N ASP A 10 -23.09 11.94 -7.08
CA ASP A 10 -22.25 11.33 -8.11
C ASP A 10 -21.25 10.35 -7.48
N TYR A 11 -21.69 9.11 -7.31
CA TYR A 11 -20.85 8.04 -6.78
C TYR A 11 -19.68 7.68 -7.72
N GLY A 12 -19.78 7.99 -9.01
CA GLY A 12 -18.69 7.77 -9.97
C GLY A 12 -17.52 8.73 -9.71
N ASP A 13 -17.83 10.02 -9.52
CA ASP A 13 -16.84 11.02 -9.13
C ASP A 13 -16.25 10.74 -7.74
N ALA A 14 -17.09 10.34 -6.77
CA ALA A 14 -16.63 9.95 -5.44
C ALA A 14 -15.65 8.76 -5.50
N LEU A 15 -15.96 7.72 -6.28
CA LEU A 15 -15.08 6.57 -6.48
C LEU A 15 -13.76 6.98 -7.16
N ASN A 16 -13.83 7.81 -8.20
CA ASN A 16 -12.64 8.32 -8.89
C ASN A 16 -11.69 9.05 -7.93
N LYS A 17 -12.23 9.96 -7.12
CA LYS A 17 -11.44 10.70 -6.11
C LYS A 17 -10.90 9.78 -5.02
N SER A 18 -11.69 8.80 -4.58
CA SER A 18 -11.24 7.82 -3.58
C SER A 18 -10.08 6.95 -4.09
N VAL A 19 -10.06 6.58 -5.38
CA VAL A 19 -8.94 5.84 -5.96
C VAL A 19 -7.74 6.75 -6.21
N LEU A 20 -7.97 7.99 -6.66
CA LEU A 20 -6.93 9.00 -6.88
C LEU A 20 -6.16 9.35 -5.59
N PHE A 21 -6.84 9.34 -4.43
CA PHE A 21 -6.23 9.57 -3.12
C PHE A 21 -4.96 8.74 -2.91
N PHE A 22 -4.96 7.46 -3.30
CA PHE A 22 -3.80 6.58 -3.13
C PHE A 22 -2.57 7.01 -3.95
N GLU A 23 -2.76 7.72 -5.07
CA GLU A 23 -1.62 8.33 -5.80
C GLU A 23 -0.98 9.46 -4.99
N GLY A 24 -1.81 10.22 -4.25
CA GLY A 24 -1.37 11.26 -3.33
C GLY A 24 -0.60 10.73 -2.12
N GLN A 25 -0.71 9.43 -1.79
CA GLN A 25 -0.02 8.81 -0.67
C GLN A 25 1.26 8.06 -1.05
N ARG A 26 1.61 7.95 -2.33
CA ARG A 26 2.77 7.14 -2.76
C ARG A 26 4.08 7.69 -2.20
N SER A 27 4.89 6.84 -1.61
CA SER A 27 6.30 7.11 -1.27
C SER A 27 7.21 6.51 -2.35
N GLY A 28 8.44 6.98 -2.50
CA GLY A 28 9.41 6.45 -3.44
C GLY A 28 9.47 7.17 -4.78
N LYS A 29 10.05 6.50 -5.79
CA LYS A 29 10.13 7.02 -7.16
C LYS A 29 8.79 6.88 -7.88
N LEU A 30 8.16 8.00 -8.22
CA LEU A 30 6.81 8.02 -8.77
C LEU A 30 6.77 7.62 -10.25
N PRO A 31 5.68 6.98 -10.72
CA PRO A 31 5.49 6.69 -12.14
C PRO A 31 5.36 7.98 -12.95
N VAL A 32 5.99 8.01 -14.13
CA VAL A 32 5.93 9.16 -15.06
C VAL A 32 4.50 9.51 -15.52
N ASN A 33 3.58 8.55 -15.44
CA ASN A 33 2.18 8.67 -15.84
C ASN A 33 1.22 8.85 -14.65
N GLN A 34 1.73 9.17 -13.46
CA GLN A 34 0.88 9.49 -12.31
C GLN A 34 0.01 10.73 -12.58
N ARG A 35 -1.25 10.72 -12.10
CA ARG A 35 -2.22 11.81 -12.30
C ARG A 35 -2.06 12.93 -11.27
N VAL A 36 -1.62 12.60 -10.05
CA VAL A 36 -1.33 13.57 -9.00
C VAL A 36 0.00 14.27 -9.28
N LEU A 37 -0.06 15.52 -9.78
CA LEU A 37 1.09 16.29 -10.28
C LEU A 37 1.81 17.14 -9.22
N TRP A 38 1.25 17.28 -8.03
CA TRP A 38 1.85 18.07 -6.94
C TRP A 38 2.75 17.23 -6.00
N ARG A 39 2.83 15.91 -6.23
CA ARG A 39 3.74 14.98 -5.54
C ARG A 39 4.99 14.74 -6.38
N ALA A 40 6.13 14.48 -5.74
CA ALA A 40 7.37 14.09 -6.42
C ALA A 40 8.07 12.91 -5.73
N ASP A 41 9.21 12.51 -6.29
CA ASP A 41 10.04 11.44 -5.73
C ASP A 41 10.43 11.76 -4.28
N SER A 42 10.28 10.79 -3.39
CA SER A 42 10.50 10.95 -1.95
C SER A 42 11.03 9.67 -1.32
N ALA A 43 11.68 9.75 -0.15
CA ALA A 43 12.17 8.60 0.62
C ALA A 43 13.00 7.58 -0.21
N LEU A 44 13.83 8.07 -1.12
CA LEU A 44 14.64 7.24 -2.04
C LEU A 44 15.77 6.47 -1.34
N SER A 45 16.01 6.73 -0.06
CA SER A 45 17.00 6.05 0.78
C SER A 45 16.39 5.02 1.73
N ASP A 46 15.07 4.77 1.66
CA ASP A 46 14.40 3.82 2.55
C ASP A 46 15.01 2.41 2.42
N GLY A 47 15.50 1.88 3.55
CA GLY A 47 16.11 0.55 3.66
C GLY A 47 17.64 0.51 3.59
N GLN A 48 18.30 1.63 3.28
CA GLN A 48 19.77 1.72 3.18
C GLN A 48 20.52 1.22 4.43
N PRO A 49 20.12 1.52 5.69
CA PRO A 49 20.84 1.06 6.88
C PRO A 49 21.03 -0.46 6.98
N ASP A 50 20.11 -1.24 6.39
CA ASP A 50 20.16 -2.71 6.38
C ASP A 50 20.49 -3.29 4.99
N ASN A 51 20.89 -2.45 4.03
CA ASN A 51 21.15 -2.84 2.64
C ASN A 51 19.95 -3.57 1.98
N VAL A 52 18.74 -3.09 2.26
CA VAL A 52 17.48 -3.58 1.66
C VAL A 52 16.81 -2.44 0.89
N ASN A 53 15.94 -2.77 -0.07
CA ASN A 53 15.20 -1.78 -0.83
C ASN A 53 13.78 -1.64 -0.25
N LEU A 54 13.50 -0.57 0.48
CA LEU A 54 12.16 -0.30 1.04
C LEU A 54 11.51 0.96 0.43
N ILE A 55 12.02 1.45 -0.70
CA ILE A 55 11.43 2.54 -1.50
C ILE A 55 10.01 2.13 -1.93
N GLY A 56 9.06 3.04 -2.16
CA GLY A 56 7.71 2.68 -2.65
C GLY A 56 6.65 2.63 -1.55
N GLY A 57 5.48 2.02 -1.79
CA GLY A 57 4.43 1.89 -0.78
C GLY A 57 3.71 3.21 -0.49
N PHE A 58 2.87 3.22 0.55
CA PHE A 58 2.09 4.40 0.94
C PHE A 58 2.60 5.01 2.26
N TYR A 59 2.56 6.34 2.33
CA TYR A 59 2.51 7.04 3.58
C TYR A 59 1.14 6.82 4.24
N ASN A 60 1.14 6.64 5.56
CA ASN A 60 -0.01 6.11 6.27
C ASN A 60 -1.18 7.10 6.35
N ALA A 61 -0.91 8.35 6.69
CA ALA A 61 -1.94 9.38 6.85
C ALA A 61 -1.45 10.74 6.31
N GLY A 62 -1.47 11.78 7.15
CA GLY A 62 -0.82 13.06 6.87
C GLY A 62 0.65 13.11 7.29
N ASP A 63 1.20 11.96 7.66
CA ASP A 63 2.57 11.74 8.12
C ASP A 63 3.40 11.04 7.03
N ASN A 64 4.72 10.90 7.21
CA ASN A 64 5.61 10.23 6.25
C ASN A 64 6.09 8.86 6.76
N VAL A 65 5.42 8.27 7.76
CA VAL A 65 5.70 6.90 8.22
C VAL A 65 5.01 5.86 7.32
N LYS A 66 5.69 4.74 7.11
CA LYS A 66 5.20 3.62 6.29
C LYS A 66 4.86 2.45 7.20
N PHE A 67 3.68 2.52 7.82
CA PHE A 67 3.18 1.46 8.69
C PHE A 67 2.67 0.27 7.85
N VAL A 68 3.34 -0.88 7.96
CA VAL A 68 3.03 -2.05 7.12
C VAL A 68 1.65 -2.65 7.42
N TRP A 69 1.19 -2.61 8.67
CA TRP A 69 -0.10 -3.19 9.07
C TRP A 69 -1.30 -2.46 8.43
N PRO A 70 -1.52 -1.14 8.66
CA PRO A 70 -2.63 -0.43 8.01
C PRO A 70 -2.51 -0.41 6.49
N MET A 71 -1.29 -0.33 5.92
CA MET A 71 -1.10 -0.43 4.48
C MET A 71 -1.55 -1.78 3.92
N SER A 72 -1.23 -2.88 4.63
CA SER A 72 -1.66 -4.22 4.26
C SER A 72 -3.17 -4.36 4.35
N PHE A 73 -3.77 -3.88 5.45
CA PHE A 73 -5.23 -3.87 5.63
C PHE A 73 -5.95 -3.11 4.51
N THR A 74 -5.47 -1.90 4.18
CA THR A 74 -5.97 -1.14 3.04
C THR A 74 -5.87 -1.94 1.75
N THR A 75 -4.74 -2.61 1.51
CA THR A 75 -4.53 -3.42 0.30
C THR A 75 -5.50 -4.60 0.21
N THR A 76 -5.77 -5.26 1.34
CA THR A 76 -6.77 -6.33 1.44
C THR A 76 -8.16 -5.80 1.08
N LEU A 77 -8.58 -4.65 1.63
CA LEU A 77 -9.88 -4.06 1.34
C LEU A 77 -10.01 -3.58 -0.11
N LEU A 78 -8.98 -2.94 -0.68
CA LEU A 78 -8.97 -2.55 -2.09
C LEU A 78 -9.07 -3.77 -3.00
N SER A 79 -8.37 -4.86 -2.64
CA SER A 79 -8.43 -6.11 -3.39
C SER A 79 -9.80 -6.76 -3.29
N TRP A 80 -10.42 -6.78 -2.11
CA TRP A 80 -11.78 -7.25 -1.93
C TRP A 80 -12.77 -6.44 -2.77
N ALA A 81 -12.71 -5.10 -2.72
CA ALA A 81 -13.55 -4.26 -3.55
C ALA A 81 -13.38 -4.53 -5.05
N ALA A 82 -12.15 -4.73 -5.52
CA ALA A 82 -11.85 -5.06 -6.91
C ALA A 82 -12.40 -6.43 -7.35
N ILE A 83 -12.51 -7.39 -6.42
CA ILE A 83 -13.08 -8.72 -6.67
C ILE A 83 -14.61 -8.65 -6.67
N GLU A 84 -15.20 -8.05 -5.64
CA GLU A 84 -16.65 -8.05 -5.43
C GLU A 84 -17.38 -7.15 -6.43
N TYR A 85 -16.85 -5.94 -6.67
CA TYR A 85 -17.50 -4.89 -7.47
C TYR A 85 -16.76 -4.62 -8.79
N GLN A 86 -16.17 -5.65 -9.37
CA GLN A 86 -15.33 -5.52 -10.56
C GLN A 86 -16.06 -4.81 -11.70
N ASN A 87 -17.33 -5.13 -11.93
CA ASN A 87 -18.11 -4.63 -13.05
C ASN A 87 -18.46 -3.14 -12.86
N GLU A 88 -18.87 -2.76 -11.66
CA GLU A 88 -19.25 -1.39 -11.28
C GLU A 88 -18.03 -0.47 -11.33
N ILE A 89 -16.90 -0.91 -10.77
CA ILE A 89 -15.64 -0.16 -10.78
C ILE A 89 -15.09 -0.06 -12.22
N SER A 90 -15.29 -1.11 -13.04
CA SER A 90 -14.93 -1.07 -14.47
C SER A 90 -15.83 -0.12 -15.25
N PHE A 91 -17.14 -0.10 -14.99
CA PHE A 91 -18.09 0.81 -15.62
C PHE A 91 -17.75 2.28 -15.32
N ALA A 92 -17.26 2.56 -14.12
CA ALA A 92 -16.74 3.87 -13.72
C ALA A 92 -15.32 4.19 -14.26
N ASN A 93 -14.72 3.31 -15.07
CA ASN A 93 -13.35 3.43 -15.59
C ASN A 93 -12.26 3.51 -14.51
N GLN A 94 -12.50 2.97 -13.31
CA GLN A 94 -11.56 3.04 -12.19
C GLN A 94 -10.77 1.75 -11.94
N LEU A 95 -11.16 0.63 -12.55
CA LEU A 95 -10.58 -0.68 -12.23
C LEU A 95 -9.07 -0.76 -12.50
N GLY A 96 -8.59 -0.12 -13.58
CA GLY A 96 -7.15 -0.05 -13.89
C GLY A 96 -6.35 0.76 -12.86
N TYR A 97 -6.91 1.90 -12.41
CA TYR A 97 -6.28 2.72 -11.38
C TYR A 97 -6.29 2.04 -10.02
N LEU A 98 -7.40 1.38 -9.65
CA LEU A 98 -7.50 0.61 -8.42
C LEU A 98 -6.47 -0.53 -8.38
N ARG A 99 -6.36 -1.31 -9.47
CA ARG A 99 -5.32 -2.33 -9.62
C ARG A 99 -3.92 -1.74 -9.51
N SER A 100 -3.67 -0.56 -10.08
CA SER A 100 -2.38 0.13 -9.96
C SER A 100 -2.05 0.50 -8.51
N SER A 101 -3.04 0.93 -7.72
CA SER A 101 -2.87 1.21 -6.29
C SER A 101 -2.63 -0.07 -5.47
N ILE A 102 -3.36 -1.15 -5.74
CA ILE A 102 -3.11 -2.47 -5.11
C ILE A 102 -1.68 -2.92 -5.41
N LYS A 103 -1.27 -2.88 -6.69
CA LYS A 103 0.07 -3.26 -7.12
C LYS A 103 1.17 -2.44 -6.43
N TRP A 104 0.95 -1.14 -6.25
CA TRP A 104 1.90 -0.25 -5.59
C TRP A 104 2.19 -0.69 -4.15
N ALA A 105 1.15 -1.03 -3.40
CA ALA A 105 1.28 -1.51 -2.04
C ALA A 105 1.89 -2.92 -1.98
N THR A 106 1.43 -3.84 -2.82
CA THR A 106 1.97 -5.21 -2.83
C THR A 106 3.44 -5.25 -3.26
N ASP A 107 3.88 -4.38 -4.18
CA ASP A 107 5.30 -4.26 -4.54
C ASP A 107 6.16 -3.77 -3.37
N PHE A 108 5.60 -2.96 -2.46
CA PHE A 108 6.27 -2.62 -1.20
C PHE A 108 6.26 -3.78 -0.21
N ILE A 109 5.12 -4.44 0.01
CA ILE A 109 5.03 -5.59 0.94
C ILE A 109 5.97 -6.73 0.52
N LEU A 110 6.08 -7.01 -0.79
CA LEU A 110 7.03 -7.99 -1.33
C LEU A 110 8.49 -7.64 -1.02
N ARG A 111 8.83 -6.35 -0.99
CA ARG A 111 10.18 -5.86 -0.66
C ARG A 111 10.43 -5.81 0.84
N ALA A 112 9.41 -5.46 1.61
CA ALA A 112 9.41 -5.50 3.07
C ALA A 112 9.63 -6.93 3.59
N HIS A 113 9.12 -7.95 2.89
CA HIS A 113 9.35 -9.36 3.20
C HIS A 113 10.72 -9.82 2.66
N THR A 114 11.78 -9.48 3.40
CA THR A 114 13.18 -9.68 2.98
C THR A 114 13.67 -11.11 3.15
N SER A 115 13.02 -11.91 3.99
CA SER A 115 13.26 -13.35 4.16
C SER A 115 11.98 -14.02 4.65
N PRO A 116 11.88 -15.38 4.60
CA PRO A 116 10.70 -16.10 5.12
C PRO A 116 10.33 -15.79 6.58
N THR A 117 11.27 -15.25 7.36
CA THR A 117 11.11 -14.97 8.79
C THR A 117 11.37 -13.50 9.12
N THR A 118 11.30 -12.59 8.15
CA THR A 118 11.53 -11.16 8.40
C THR A 118 10.66 -10.27 7.52
N LEU A 119 9.90 -9.39 8.16
CA LEU A 119 9.18 -8.28 7.55
C LEU A 119 9.74 -6.96 8.10
N ILE A 120 10.09 -6.01 7.22
CA ILE A 120 10.70 -4.73 7.60
C ILE A 120 9.81 -3.56 7.19
N TYR A 121 9.63 -2.59 8.08
CA TYR A 121 8.97 -1.31 7.80
C TYR A 121 9.84 -0.13 8.26
N THR A 122 9.49 1.09 7.85
CA THR A 122 10.36 2.25 8.02
C THR A 122 9.63 3.53 8.45
N GLY A 123 10.29 4.28 9.33
CA GLY A 123 9.90 5.60 9.82
C GLY A 123 9.75 5.66 11.33
N ASP A 124 10.34 6.69 11.94
CA ASP A 124 10.16 6.99 13.35
C ASP A 124 8.98 7.95 13.56
N GLY A 125 7.90 7.48 14.17
CA GLY A 125 6.68 8.27 14.32
C GLY A 125 6.86 9.53 15.17
N ASN A 126 7.69 9.47 16.22
CA ASN A 126 7.89 10.64 17.07
C ASN A 126 8.61 11.78 16.34
N SER A 127 9.70 11.46 15.63
CA SER A 127 10.47 12.44 14.86
C SER A 127 9.67 12.97 13.69
N ASP A 128 9.01 12.08 12.93
CA ASP A 128 8.17 12.46 11.79
C ASP A 128 7.01 13.36 12.20
N HIS A 129 6.33 13.09 13.32
CA HIS A 129 5.19 13.89 13.78
C HIS A 129 5.62 15.19 14.49
N SER A 130 6.90 15.33 14.84
CA SER A 130 7.44 16.57 15.41
C SER A 130 7.75 17.63 14.36
N CYS A 131 7.79 17.26 13.07
CA CYS A 131 8.02 18.15 11.94
C CYS A 131 6.81 18.13 10.99
N SER A 132 6.41 19.30 10.48
CA SER A 132 5.40 19.38 9.42
C SER A 132 6.10 19.68 8.10
N GLU A 133 6.40 18.63 7.36
CA GLU A 133 7.19 18.71 6.14
C GLU A 133 6.59 17.91 4.99
N ARG A 134 6.94 18.33 3.77
CA ARG A 134 6.58 17.57 2.57
C ARG A 134 7.45 16.32 2.51
N PRO A 135 6.90 15.17 2.05
CA PRO A 135 7.71 13.96 1.92
C PRO A 135 8.94 14.12 1.02
N GLU A 136 8.89 15.04 0.06
CA GLU A 136 9.97 15.37 -0.86
C GLU A 136 11.15 16.09 -0.21
N ASP A 137 10.93 16.78 0.92
CA ASP A 137 11.95 17.54 1.66
C ASP A 137 12.36 16.85 2.98
N MET A 138 11.81 15.66 3.25
CA MET A 138 11.92 14.97 4.54
C MET A 138 13.38 14.73 4.95
N ASP A 139 13.77 15.24 6.12
CA ASP A 139 15.08 15.04 6.73
C ASP A 139 15.04 14.24 8.05
N THR A 140 13.84 13.83 8.48
CA THR A 140 13.64 13.01 9.68
C THR A 140 14.20 11.59 9.54
N PRO A 141 14.62 10.95 10.65
CA PRO A 141 15.15 9.59 10.63
C PRO A 141 14.20 8.56 10.01
N ARG A 142 14.72 7.75 9.07
CA ARG A 142 14.01 6.64 8.41
C ARG A 142 14.29 5.30 9.07
N THR A 143 14.13 5.25 10.40
CA THR A 143 14.44 4.07 11.22
C THR A 143 13.77 2.80 10.69
N LEU A 144 14.50 1.68 10.68
CA LEU A 144 13.99 0.39 10.25
C LEU A 144 13.53 -0.44 11.45
N TYR A 145 12.33 -0.99 11.36
CA TYR A 145 11.76 -1.87 12.37
C TYR A 145 11.48 -3.24 11.74
N LYS A 146 11.69 -4.31 12.51
CA LYS A 146 11.62 -5.69 12.03
C LYS A 146 10.60 -6.48 12.83
N ILE A 147 9.80 -7.26 12.11
CA ILE A 147 9.03 -8.36 12.66
C ILE A 147 9.78 -9.64 12.34
N ASN A 148 10.19 -10.37 13.36
CA ASN A 148 10.95 -11.63 13.30
C ASN A 148 10.81 -12.41 14.62
N SER A 149 11.56 -13.50 14.80
CA SER A 149 11.48 -14.32 16.02
C SER A 149 11.90 -13.62 17.32
N SER A 150 12.71 -12.56 17.24
CA SER A 150 13.12 -11.76 18.41
C SER A 150 12.16 -10.62 18.75
N SER A 151 11.33 -10.22 17.78
CA SER A 151 10.30 -9.19 17.90
C SER A 151 9.09 -9.63 17.08
N PRO A 152 8.28 -10.58 17.58
CA PRO A 152 7.16 -11.15 16.84
C PRO A 152 6.05 -10.12 16.60
N GLY A 153 5.18 -10.41 15.63
CA GLY A 153 4.09 -9.51 15.22
C GLY A 153 3.09 -10.20 14.30
N SER A 154 2.34 -11.16 14.85
CA SER A 154 1.41 -12.00 14.09
C SER A 154 0.32 -11.21 13.38
N GLU A 155 -0.20 -10.15 13.97
CA GLU A 155 -1.27 -9.34 13.38
C GLU A 155 -0.79 -8.68 12.08
N ALA A 156 0.36 -8.00 12.14
CA ALA A 156 0.93 -7.33 10.98
C ALA A 156 1.40 -8.32 9.92
N ALA A 157 1.98 -9.46 10.31
CA ALA A 157 2.38 -10.51 9.37
C ALA A 157 1.16 -11.18 8.71
N GLY A 158 0.12 -11.48 9.49
CA GLY A 158 -1.12 -12.09 9.00
C GLY A 158 -1.83 -11.18 8.01
N GLU A 159 -1.91 -9.89 8.31
CA GLU A 159 -2.52 -8.92 7.40
C GLU A 159 -1.69 -8.73 6.12
N ALA A 160 -0.35 -8.73 6.22
CA ALA A 160 0.52 -8.70 5.04
C ALA A 160 0.31 -9.95 4.15
N ALA A 161 0.15 -11.13 4.75
CA ALA A 161 -0.19 -12.35 4.01
C ALA A 161 -1.57 -12.26 3.35
N ALA A 162 -2.58 -11.74 4.05
CA ALA A 162 -3.93 -11.52 3.53
C ALA A 162 -3.94 -10.53 2.35
N ALA A 163 -3.19 -9.44 2.45
CA ALA A 163 -3.03 -8.44 1.39
C ALA A 163 -2.45 -9.06 0.12
N LEU A 164 -1.37 -9.85 0.25
CA LEU A 164 -0.76 -10.53 -0.89
C LEU A 164 -1.68 -11.61 -1.49
N ALA A 165 -2.36 -12.40 -0.65
CA ALA A 165 -3.25 -13.45 -1.11
C ALA A 165 -4.49 -12.90 -1.84
N SER A 166 -5.13 -11.86 -1.30
CA SER A 166 -6.28 -11.21 -1.92
C SER A 166 -5.88 -10.52 -3.24
N ALA A 167 -4.75 -9.82 -3.27
CA ALA A 167 -4.22 -9.24 -4.50
C ALA A 167 -3.88 -10.30 -5.55
N ALA A 168 -3.38 -11.48 -5.16
CA ALA A 168 -3.15 -12.58 -6.09
C ALA A 168 -4.44 -12.96 -6.86
N LEU A 169 -5.60 -12.95 -6.19
CA LEU A 169 -6.89 -13.19 -6.86
C LEU A 169 -7.22 -12.08 -7.87
N VAL A 170 -7.00 -10.81 -7.53
CA VAL A 170 -7.23 -9.65 -8.41
C VAL A 170 -6.41 -9.75 -9.69
N PHE A 171 -5.15 -10.20 -9.60
CA PHE A 171 -4.23 -10.27 -10.73
C PHE A 171 -4.28 -11.60 -11.48
N LYS A 172 -4.98 -12.62 -11.00
CA LYS A 172 -4.95 -13.99 -11.56
C LYS A 172 -5.14 -14.06 -13.08
N THR A 173 -6.07 -13.29 -13.63
CA THR A 173 -6.38 -13.25 -15.07
C THR A 173 -5.75 -12.06 -15.81
N VAL A 174 -5.15 -11.13 -15.08
CA VAL A 174 -4.56 -9.88 -15.60
C VAL A 174 -3.04 -10.03 -15.78
N ASP A 175 -2.39 -10.64 -14.78
CA ASP A 175 -0.96 -10.95 -14.73
C ASP A 175 -0.76 -12.21 -13.87
N SER A 176 -0.82 -13.38 -14.51
CA SER A 176 -0.74 -14.68 -13.83
C SER A 176 0.62 -14.92 -13.16
N ASN A 177 1.69 -14.33 -13.70
CA ASN A 177 3.03 -14.42 -13.12
C ASN A 177 3.11 -13.62 -11.82
N TYR A 178 2.62 -12.38 -11.84
CA TYR A 178 2.55 -11.54 -10.64
C TYR A 178 1.63 -12.15 -9.58
N SER A 179 0.44 -12.64 -9.98
CA SER A 179 -0.46 -13.39 -9.10
C SER A 179 0.24 -14.57 -8.41
N SER A 180 0.98 -15.39 -9.15
CA SER A 180 1.69 -16.53 -8.59
C SER A 180 2.80 -16.10 -7.62
N LYS A 181 3.52 -15.03 -7.94
CA LYS A 181 4.52 -14.42 -7.05
C LYS A 181 3.89 -13.95 -5.74
N LEU A 182 2.78 -13.22 -5.81
CA LEU A 182 2.05 -12.74 -4.63
C LEU A 182 1.59 -13.90 -3.75
N LEU A 183 0.98 -14.94 -4.33
CA LEU A 183 0.52 -16.11 -3.57
C LEU A 183 1.68 -16.89 -2.93
N SER A 184 2.82 -17.00 -3.62
CA SER A 184 4.02 -17.63 -3.05
C SER A 184 4.52 -16.87 -1.82
N HIS A 185 4.60 -15.54 -1.92
CA HIS A 185 5.01 -14.70 -0.80
C HIS A 185 3.97 -14.69 0.33
N ALA A 186 2.67 -14.69 0.03
CA ALA A 186 1.62 -14.77 1.05
C ALA A 186 1.81 -16.00 1.95
N LYS A 187 2.05 -17.17 1.35
CA LYS A 187 2.35 -18.42 2.08
C LYS A 187 3.64 -18.32 2.90
N SER A 188 4.67 -17.69 2.35
CA SER A 188 5.94 -17.51 3.06
C SER A 188 5.81 -16.56 4.25
N VAL A 189 5.10 -15.44 4.09
CA VAL A 189 4.87 -14.48 5.17
C VAL A 189 4.10 -15.13 6.32
N SER A 190 3.17 -16.07 6.03
CA SER A 190 2.44 -16.80 7.07
C SER A 190 3.34 -17.59 8.02
N ILE A 191 4.60 -17.90 7.66
CA ILE A 191 5.57 -18.54 8.57
C ILE A 191 5.86 -17.64 9.78
N LEU A 192 5.82 -16.31 9.63
CA LEU A 192 5.99 -15.37 10.75
C LEU A 192 4.90 -15.53 11.83
N LEU A 193 3.74 -16.11 11.50
CA LEU A 193 2.66 -16.37 12.45
C LEU A 193 3.00 -17.47 13.46
N GLU A 194 3.95 -18.35 13.10
CA GLU A 194 4.38 -19.48 13.92
C GLU A 194 5.55 -19.10 14.86
N LEU A 195 5.98 -17.83 14.84
CA LEU A 195 7.10 -17.34 15.66
C LEU A 195 6.68 -16.79 17.03
N VAL A 196 5.41 -16.95 17.42
CA VAL A 196 4.82 -16.41 18.66
C VAL A 196 4.50 -17.52 19.64
#